data_AF-A0A3M2ACX6-F1
#
_entry.id   AF-A0A3M2ACX6-F1
#
_cell.length_a   1.000
_cell.length_b   1.000
_cell.length_c   1.000
_cell.angle_alpha   90.00
_cell.angle_beta   90.00
_cell.angle_gamma   90.00
#
_symmetry.space_group_name_H-M   'P 1'
#
loop_
_entity.id
_entity.type
_entity.pdbx_description
1 polymer ?
#
loop_
_entity_poly.entity_id
_entity_poly.type
_entity_poly.pdbx_seq_one_letter_code
_entity_poly.pdbx_strand_id
1 'polypeptide(L)'
;MDSLTQIALGAAVGEAVAGKKAGNKAVLWGAVLGTVPDLDVVSALFLSPVDYIFFHRGFSHSLVFFILSAPVFGWLLRYINRKETATWKDWTLLSFWVLFTHALLDCFTSWGTQLFWPLDYRVAFNSIFIVDPLYTLPLLVTVIWMMFYKRDSSFRRRLNYAGLILSTCYLTGT
;
A
#
# COMPACT_ATOMS: atom_id res chain seq x y z
N MET A 1 5.04 -5.91 -7.25
CA MET A 1 5.96 -4.78 -7.45
C MET A 1 7.13 -4.99 -6.50
N ASP A 2 8.26 -4.29 -6.66
CA ASP A 2 9.30 -4.34 -5.64
C ASP A 2 8.87 -3.68 -4.32
N SER A 3 9.48 -4.12 -3.22
CA SER A 3 9.08 -3.70 -1.88
C SER A 3 9.34 -2.21 -1.62
N LEU A 4 10.31 -1.59 -2.28
CA LEU A 4 10.58 -0.16 -2.07
C LEU A 4 9.44 0.68 -2.63
N THR A 5 8.92 0.31 -3.80
CA THR A 5 7.72 0.94 -4.36
C THR A 5 6.53 0.79 -3.43
N GLN A 6 6.28 -0.41 -2.91
CA GLN A 6 5.11 -0.66 -2.05
C GLN A 6 5.22 0.08 -0.70
N ILE A 7 6.43 0.19 -0.15
CA ILE A 7 6.73 1.04 1.02
C ILE A 7 6.40 2.52 0.71
N ALA A 8 6.85 3.03 -0.44
CA ALA A 8 6.64 4.43 -0.83
C ALA A 8 5.15 4.73 -1.07
N LEU A 9 4.44 3.85 -1.79
CA LEU A 9 3.01 3.98 -2.04
C LEU A 9 2.21 3.89 -0.74
N GLY A 10 2.50 2.88 0.10
CA GLY A 10 1.87 2.73 1.40
C GLY A 10 2.07 3.96 2.28
N ALA A 11 3.27 4.53 2.32
CA ALA A 11 3.57 5.77 3.02
C ALA A 11 2.74 6.96 2.52
N ALA A 12 2.63 7.14 1.20
CA ALA A 12 1.88 8.22 0.58
C ALA A 12 0.36 8.09 0.83
N VAL A 13 -0.17 6.88 0.73
CA VAL A 13 -1.59 6.59 1.02
C VAL A 13 -1.88 6.78 2.52
N GLY A 14 -0.95 6.34 3.39
CA GLY A 14 -1.05 6.56 4.83
C GLY A 14 -1.16 8.04 5.20
N GLU A 15 -0.32 8.89 4.61
CA GLU A 15 -0.45 10.35 4.76
C GLU A 15 -1.81 10.86 4.27
N ALA A 16 -2.25 10.42 3.08
CA ALA A 16 -3.50 10.89 2.49
C ALA A 16 -4.71 10.59 3.38
N VAL A 17 -4.73 9.42 4.03
CA VAL A 17 -5.86 8.98 4.85
C VAL A 17 -5.82 9.55 6.26
N ALA A 18 -4.68 9.44 6.97
CA ALA A 18 -4.60 9.77 8.39
C ALA A 18 -3.48 10.76 8.77
N GLY A 19 -2.74 11.31 7.80
CA GLY A 19 -1.60 12.21 8.02
C GLY A 19 -1.93 13.44 8.88
N LYS A 20 -3.10 14.05 8.69
CA LYS A 20 -3.55 15.18 9.54
C LYS A 20 -3.71 14.82 11.02
N LYS A 21 -4.08 13.57 11.32
CA LYS A 21 -4.41 13.12 12.68
C LYS A 21 -3.23 12.40 13.36
N ALA A 22 -2.37 11.73 12.60
CA ALA A 22 -1.26 10.92 13.11
C ALA A 22 0.13 11.32 12.57
N GLY A 23 0.22 12.32 11.68
CA GLY A 23 1.47 12.82 11.12
C GLY A 23 2.35 11.73 10.52
N ASN A 24 3.65 11.77 10.83
CA ASN A 24 4.62 10.76 10.34
C ASN A 24 4.32 9.33 10.82
N LYS A 25 3.47 9.12 11.84
CA LYS A 25 3.04 7.76 12.20
C LYS A 25 2.08 7.18 11.16
N ALA A 26 1.25 8.01 10.52
CA ALA A 26 0.43 7.55 9.40
C ALA A 26 1.31 7.10 8.23
N VAL A 27 2.35 7.87 7.92
CA VAL A 27 3.36 7.54 6.90
C VAL A 27 4.07 6.23 7.25
N LEU A 28 4.58 6.10 8.47
CA LEU A 28 5.29 4.90 8.93
C LEU A 28 4.40 3.65 8.86
N TRP A 29 3.19 3.70 9.41
CA TRP A 29 2.31 2.55 9.39
C TRP A 29 1.78 2.24 7.99
N GLY A 30 1.63 3.25 7.14
CA GLY A 30 1.37 3.04 5.72
C GLY A 30 2.50 2.28 5.02
N ALA A 31 3.75 2.69 5.24
CA ALA A 31 4.93 1.96 4.72
C ALA A 31 4.98 0.50 5.20
N VAL A 32 4.75 0.26 6.49
CA VAL A 32 4.76 -1.09 7.06
C VAL A 32 3.63 -1.94 6.48
N LEU A 33 2.40 -1.43 6.47
CA LEU A 33 1.25 -2.16 5.94
C LEU A 33 1.34 -2.39 4.43
N GLY A 34 2.05 -1.51 3.71
CA GLY A 34 2.37 -1.71 2.29
C GLY A 34 3.29 -2.91 2.04
N THR A 35 3.82 -3.58 3.06
CA THR A 35 4.59 -4.82 2.87
C THR A 35 3.78 -6.06 3.25
N VAL A 36 2.61 -5.90 3.87
CA VAL A 36 1.84 -6.99 4.46
C VAL A 36 1.34 -8.01 3.44
N PRO A 37 0.78 -7.63 2.28
CA PRO A 37 0.32 -8.62 1.30
C PRO A 37 1.44 -9.55 0.82
N ASP A 38 2.65 -9.00 0.63
CA ASP A 38 3.83 -9.74 0.17
C ASP A 38 4.46 -10.65 1.24
N LEU A 39 4.02 -10.58 2.52
CA LEU A 39 4.45 -11.54 3.54
C LEU A 39 4.00 -12.97 3.24
N ASP A 40 3.12 -13.16 2.24
CA ASP A 40 2.81 -14.47 1.67
C ASP A 40 4.04 -15.18 1.09
N VAL A 41 5.17 -14.47 0.84
CA VAL A 41 6.47 -15.07 0.50
C VAL A 41 6.96 -16.11 1.52
N VAL A 42 6.55 -15.98 2.79
CA VAL A 42 6.88 -16.96 3.84
C VAL A 42 6.31 -18.34 3.51
N SER A 43 5.21 -18.42 2.76
CA SER A 43 4.64 -19.69 2.30
C SER A 43 5.59 -20.48 1.39
N ALA A 44 6.54 -19.82 0.72
CA ALA A 44 7.56 -20.48 -0.10
C ALA A 44 8.48 -21.41 0.71
N LEU A 45 8.55 -21.27 2.04
CA LEU A 45 9.29 -22.19 2.92
C LEU A 45 8.57 -23.53 3.11
N PHE A 46 7.27 -23.60 2.79
CA PHE A 46 6.41 -24.75 3.06
C PHE A 46 5.79 -25.36 1.80
N LEU A 47 5.68 -24.58 0.73
CA LEU A 47 5.05 -24.98 -0.53
C LEU A 47 6.08 -25.38 -1.59
N SER A 48 5.65 -26.21 -2.54
CA SER A 48 6.43 -26.43 -3.75
C SER A 48 6.50 -25.13 -4.58
N PRO A 49 7.51 -24.95 -5.45
CA PRO A 49 7.59 -23.76 -6.30
C PRO A 49 6.34 -23.54 -7.16
N VAL A 50 5.70 -24.62 -7.62
CA VAL A 50 4.47 -24.56 -8.43
C VAL A 50 3.30 -24.07 -7.57
N ASP A 51 3.10 -24.66 -6.39
CA ASP A 51 2.00 -24.27 -5.49
C ASP A 51 2.18 -22.83 -4.99
N TYR A 52 3.42 -22.41 -4.75
CA TYR A 52 3.74 -21.05 -4.36
C TYR A 52 3.32 -20.02 -5.41
N ILE A 53 3.55 -20.29 -6.70
CA ILE A 53 3.15 -19.37 -7.79
C ILE A 53 1.62 -19.18 -7.80
N PHE A 54 0.85 -20.23 -7.50
CA PHE A 54 -0.61 -20.15 -7.39
C PHE A 54 -1.08 -19.49 -6.10
N PHE A 55 -0.34 -19.64 -5.00
CA PHE A 55 -0.68 -19.05 -3.70
C PHE A 55 -0.32 -17.55 -3.63
N HIS A 56 0.85 -17.19 -4.14
CA HIS A 56 1.36 -15.82 -4.15
C HIS A 56 0.43 -14.91 -4.97
N ARG A 57 0.13 -13.73 -4.42
CA ARG A 57 -0.89 -12.80 -4.96
C ARG A 57 -2.29 -13.38 -5.08
N GLY A 58 -2.57 -14.41 -4.28
CA GLY A 58 -3.88 -15.01 -4.08
C GLY A 58 -4.65 -14.30 -2.97
N PHE A 59 -4.99 -15.06 -1.93
CA PHE A 59 -5.81 -14.60 -0.79
C PHE A 59 -5.28 -13.30 -0.14
N SER A 60 -3.97 -13.20 0.10
CA SER A 60 -3.29 -12.03 0.71
C SER A 60 -3.51 -10.71 -0.04
N HIS A 61 -3.81 -10.78 -1.34
CA HIS A 61 -3.98 -9.63 -2.22
C HIS A 61 -5.46 -9.40 -2.62
N SER A 62 -6.38 -10.01 -1.88
CA SER A 62 -7.81 -9.98 -2.20
C SER A 62 -8.60 -8.93 -1.42
N LEU A 63 -9.68 -8.43 -2.02
CA LEU A 63 -10.64 -7.56 -1.34
C LEU A 63 -11.19 -8.19 -0.05
N VAL A 64 -11.43 -9.50 -0.06
CA VAL A 64 -11.89 -10.25 1.12
C VAL A 64 -10.87 -10.12 2.26
N PHE A 65 -9.59 -10.37 1.98
CA PHE A 65 -8.53 -10.20 2.97
C PHE A 65 -8.46 -8.76 3.49
N PHE A 66 -8.57 -7.75 2.62
CA PHE A 66 -8.50 -6.35 3.03
C PHE A 66 -9.67 -5.94 3.94
N ILE A 67 -10.90 -6.34 3.59
CA ILE A 67 -12.10 -6.02 4.37
C ILE A 67 -12.01 -6.65 5.77
N LEU A 68 -11.50 -7.88 5.87
CA LEU A 68 -11.39 -8.60 7.15
C LEU A 68 -10.21 -8.13 8.00
N SER A 69 -9.05 -7.92 7.37
CA SER A 69 -7.81 -7.58 8.08
C SER A 69 -7.73 -6.10 8.47
N ALA A 70 -8.30 -5.19 7.67
CA ALA A 70 -8.19 -3.75 7.93
C ALA A 70 -8.77 -3.30 9.29
N PRO A 71 -9.93 -3.80 9.76
CA PRO A 71 -10.43 -3.48 11.10
C PRO A 71 -9.54 -4.01 12.22
N VAL A 72 -8.91 -5.18 12.01
CA VAL A 72 -7.98 -5.81 12.97
C VAL A 72 -6.71 -4.98 13.08
N PHE A 73 -6.10 -4.62 11.94
CA PHE A 73 -4.96 -3.69 11.92
C PHE A 73 -5.35 -2.33 12.46
N GLY A 74 -6.52 -1.81 12.11
CA GLY A 74 -7.04 -0.55 12.64
C GLY A 74 -7.13 -0.54 14.16
N TRP A 75 -7.59 -1.64 14.76
CA TRP A 75 -7.65 -1.83 16.20
C TRP A 75 -6.25 -1.89 16.83
N LEU A 76 -5.35 -2.69 16.26
CA LEU A 76 -3.97 -2.83 16.72
C LEU A 76 -3.22 -1.49 16.67
N LEU A 77 -3.34 -0.77 15.56
CA LEU A 77 -2.70 0.54 15.37
C LEU A 77 -3.28 1.59 16.30
N ARG A 78 -4.59 1.59 16.56
CA ARG A 78 -5.18 2.46 17.59
C ARG A 78 -4.64 2.12 18.98
N TYR A 79 -4.46 0.83 19.28
CA TYR A 79 -3.90 0.37 20.56
C TYR A 79 -2.44 0.80 20.74
N ILE A 80 -1.63 0.77 19.68
CA ILE A 80 -0.21 1.19 19.72
C ILE A 80 -0.08 2.73 19.75
N ASN A 81 -0.96 3.43 19.02
CA ASN A 81 -0.86 4.88 18.79
C ASN A 81 -1.90 5.69 19.60
N ARG A 82 -2.17 5.30 20.85
CA ARG A 82 -3.22 5.91 21.71
C ARG A 82 -3.10 7.43 21.90
N LYS A 83 -1.89 7.98 21.76
CA LYS A 83 -1.60 9.42 21.91
C LYS A 83 -2.04 10.24 20.68
N GLU A 84 -2.29 9.60 19.54
CA GLU A 84 -2.73 10.29 18.34
C GLU A 84 -4.24 10.55 18.36
N THR A 85 -4.64 11.62 17.67
CA THR A 85 -6.07 11.96 17.53
C THR A 85 -6.79 11.04 16.54
N ALA A 86 -6.04 10.25 15.76
CA ALA A 86 -6.56 9.28 14.79
C ALA A 86 -7.39 8.18 15.47
N THR A 87 -8.67 8.10 15.11
CA THR A 87 -9.64 7.14 15.64
C THR A 87 -9.41 5.73 15.09
N TRP A 88 -10.06 4.73 15.68
CA TRP A 88 -10.06 3.37 15.12
C TRP A 88 -10.52 3.33 13.65
N LYS A 89 -11.53 4.15 13.30
CA LYS A 89 -12.00 4.28 11.90
C LYS A 89 -10.90 4.82 10.98
N ASP A 90 -10.13 5.81 11.43
CA ASP A 90 -9.04 6.39 10.63
C ASP A 90 -7.94 5.35 10.37
N TRP A 91 -7.55 4.57 11.38
CA TRP A 91 -6.55 3.51 11.23
C TRP A 91 -7.06 2.33 10.39
N THR A 92 -8.36 2.01 10.49
CA THR A 92 -9.01 0.99 9.65
C THR A 92 -9.01 1.42 8.19
N LEU A 93 -9.40 2.66 7.90
CA LEU A 93 -9.38 3.21 6.54
C LEU A 93 -7.97 3.28 5.99
N LEU A 94 -6.98 3.68 6.80
CA LEU A 94 -5.57 3.67 6.39
C LEU A 94 -5.16 2.26 5.98
N SER A 95 -5.46 1.28 6.83
CA SER A 95 -5.09 -0.12 6.58
C SER A 95 -5.74 -0.65 5.31
N PHE A 96 -7.05 -0.42 5.14
CA PHE A 96 -7.78 -0.84 3.95
C PHE A 96 -7.19 -0.24 2.69
N TRP A 97 -7.01 1.08 2.65
CA TRP A 97 -6.54 1.75 1.44
C TRP A 97 -5.11 1.36 1.08
N VAL A 98 -4.22 1.22 2.06
CA VAL A 98 -2.84 0.78 1.80
C VAL A 98 -2.81 -0.62 1.19
N LEU A 99 -3.50 -1.59 1.81
CA LEU A 99 -3.54 -2.97 1.32
C LEU A 99 -4.20 -3.05 -0.07
N PHE A 100 -5.28 -2.30 -0.28
CA PHE A 100 -5.96 -2.25 -1.57
C PHE A 100 -5.08 -1.64 -2.66
N THR A 101 -4.41 -0.51 -2.38
CA THR A 101 -3.53 0.13 -3.37
C THR A 101 -2.29 -0.70 -3.69
N HIS A 102 -1.79 -1.50 -2.74
CA HIS A 102 -0.72 -2.47 -2.99
C HIS A 102 -1.11 -3.47 -4.07
N ALA A 103 -2.23 -4.17 -3.85
CA ALA A 103 -2.69 -5.18 -4.81
C ALA A 103 -3.17 -4.56 -6.11
N LEU A 104 -3.74 -3.36 -6.06
CA LEU A 104 -4.09 -2.61 -7.26
C LEU A 104 -2.85 -2.27 -8.08
N LEU A 105 -1.76 -1.81 -7.47
CA LEU A 105 -0.50 -1.57 -8.17
C LEU A 105 0.07 -2.88 -8.76
N ASP A 106 -0.03 -3.98 -8.04
CA ASP A 106 0.42 -5.29 -8.56
C ASP A 106 -0.36 -5.74 -9.80
N CYS A 107 -1.63 -5.35 -9.94
CA CYS A 107 -2.42 -5.60 -11.15
C CYS A 107 -1.80 -4.93 -12.39
N PHE A 108 -0.98 -3.89 -12.26
CA PHE A 108 -0.31 -3.26 -13.41
C PHE A 108 0.95 -4.01 -13.88
N THR A 109 1.42 -4.99 -13.10
CA THR A 109 2.55 -5.86 -13.48
C THR A 109 2.10 -7.14 -14.19
N SER A 110 3.05 -7.93 -14.71
CA SER A 110 2.75 -9.10 -15.55
C SER A 110 2.42 -10.42 -14.84
N TRP A 111 2.51 -10.47 -13.51
CA TRP A 111 2.30 -11.71 -12.74
C TRP A 111 0.83 -12.05 -12.48
N GLY A 112 -0.05 -11.05 -12.56
CA GLY A 112 -1.47 -11.20 -12.27
C GLY A 112 -1.80 -11.34 -10.78
N THR A 113 -2.83 -10.62 -10.34
CA THR A 113 -3.25 -10.56 -8.93
C THR A 113 -4.70 -11.00 -8.78
N GLN A 114 -5.02 -11.89 -7.84
CA GLN A 114 -6.39 -12.34 -7.57
C GLN A 114 -7.14 -11.35 -6.68
N LEU A 115 -7.38 -10.15 -7.19
CA LEU A 115 -8.08 -9.09 -6.44
C LEU A 115 -9.48 -9.52 -5.97
N PHE A 116 -10.13 -10.39 -6.75
CA PHE A 116 -11.48 -10.91 -6.51
C PHE A 116 -11.50 -12.36 -6.00
N TRP A 117 -10.41 -12.83 -5.40
CA TRP A 117 -10.40 -14.14 -4.71
C TRP A 117 -11.66 -14.29 -3.83
N PRO A 118 -12.36 -15.44 -3.85
CA PRO A 118 -11.93 -16.75 -4.34
C PRO A 118 -12.22 -17.03 -5.82
N LEU A 119 -12.58 -16.03 -6.63
CA LEU A 119 -12.67 -16.23 -8.08
C LEU A 119 -11.27 -16.50 -8.66
N ASP A 120 -11.17 -17.45 -9.58
CA ASP A 120 -9.89 -17.84 -10.22
C ASP A 120 -9.33 -16.78 -11.20
N TYR A 121 -9.96 -15.62 -11.28
CA TYR A 121 -9.57 -14.54 -12.18
C TYR A 121 -8.39 -13.71 -11.61
N ARG A 122 -7.28 -13.67 -12.38
CA ARG A 122 -6.11 -12.83 -12.09
C ARG A 122 -6.10 -11.59 -12.98
N VAL A 123 -6.08 -10.42 -12.37
CA VAL A 123 -6.00 -9.13 -13.08
C VAL A 123 -4.54 -8.81 -13.38
N ALA A 124 -4.22 -8.57 -14.66
CA ALA A 124 -2.90 -8.13 -15.12
C ALA A 124 -3.05 -7.17 -16.31
N PHE A 125 -2.64 -5.91 -16.15
CA PHE A 125 -2.63 -4.91 -17.22
C PHE A 125 -1.33 -4.94 -18.03
N ASN A 126 -0.23 -5.46 -17.45
CA ASN A 126 1.08 -5.57 -18.10
C ASN A 126 1.66 -4.23 -18.57
N SER A 127 1.42 -3.13 -17.84
CA SER A 127 1.83 -1.79 -18.28
C SER A 127 3.14 -1.31 -17.64
N ILE A 128 3.51 -1.83 -16.47
CA ILE A 128 4.75 -1.43 -15.77
C ILE A 128 5.62 -2.63 -15.37
N PHE A 129 6.91 -2.38 -15.20
CA PHE A 129 7.86 -3.37 -14.70
C PHE A 129 7.70 -3.59 -13.19
N ILE A 130 8.18 -4.74 -12.70
CA ILE A 130 8.21 -5.05 -11.26
C ILE A 130 9.10 -4.05 -10.50
N VAL A 131 10.19 -3.62 -11.13
CA VAL A 131 11.08 -2.57 -10.65
C VAL A 131 11.00 -1.43 -11.67
N ASP A 132 10.36 -0.35 -11.27
CA ASP A 132 10.13 0.81 -12.15
C ASP A 132 10.59 2.11 -11.47
N PRO A 133 11.81 2.59 -11.80
CA PRO A 133 12.33 3.82 -11.23
C PRO A 133 11.53 5.07 -11.60
N LEU A 134 10.85 5.10 -12.75
CA LEU A 134 10.05 6.24 -13.20
C LEU A 134 8.77 6.38 -12.38
N TYR A 135 8.20 5.26 -11.92
CA TYR A 135 7.14 5.27 -10.93
C TYR A 135 7.67 5.57 -9.52
N THR A 136 8.75 4.88 -9.11
CA THR A 136 9.18 4.81 -7.71
C THR A 136 9.88 6.07 -7.23
N LEU A 137 10.82 6.62 -8.02
CA LEU A 137 11.65 7.75 -7.55
C LEU A 137 10.84 9.04 -7.33
N PRO A 138 9.93 9.48 -8.23
CA PRO A 138 9.14 10.68 -7.99
C PRO A 138 8.24 10.54 -6.75
N LEU A 139 7.62 9.38 -6.57
CA LEU A 139 6.80 9.08 -5.39
C LEU A 139 7.63 9.09 -4.11
N LEU A 140 8.79 8.42 -4.12
CA LEU A 140 9.68 8.36 -2.96
C LEU A 140 10.21 9.76 -2.57
N VAL A 141 10.61 10.58 -3.55
CA VAL A 141 11.11 11.94 -3.32
C VAL A 141 10.02 12.80 -2.65
N THR A 142 8.79 12.76 -3.16
CA THR A 142 7.69 13.54 -2.58
C THR A 142 7.33 13.07 -1.17
N VAL A 143 7.35 11.75 -0.92
CA VAL A 143 7.13 11.16 0.41
C VAL A 143 8.20 11.60 1.40
N ILE A 144 9.48 11.47 1.04
CA ILE A 144 10.59 11.88 1.92
C ILE A 144 10.52 13.39 2.18
N TRP A 145 10.27 14.19 1.14
CA TRP A 145 10.23 15.64 1.28
C TRP A 145 9.09 16.12 2.19
N MET A 146 7.89 15.52 2.07
CA MET A 146 6.77 15.91 2.91
C MET A 146 6.99 15.62 4.41
N MET A 147 7.81 14.63 4.76
CA MET A 147 8.06 14.21 6.15
C MET A 147 8.78 15.27 6.98
N PHE A 148 9.47 16.23 6.34
CA PHE A 148 10.13 17.36 7.00
C PHE A 148 9.17 18.49 7.39
N TYR A 149 7.90 18.43 6.98
CA TYR A 149 6.89 19.44 7.30
C TYR A 149 5.91 18.96 8.37
N LYS A 150 5.42 19.89 9.18
CA LYS A 150 4.40 19.63 10.21
C LYS A 150 3.11 19.08 9.59
N ARG A 151 2.39 18.22 10.31
CA ARG A 151 1.14 17.57 9.87
C ARG A 151 0.02 18.54 9.48
N ASP A 152 0.02 19.74 10.04
CA ASP A 152 -0.98 20.79 9.73
C ASP A 152 -0.59 21.65 8.52
N SER A 153 0.60 21.46 7.96
CA SER A 153 1.09 22.21 6.80
C SER A 153 0.28 21.87 5.55
N SER A 154 -0.25 22.89 4.88
CA SER A 154 -0.89 22.73 3.56
C SER A 154 0.12 22.28 2.51
N PHE A 155 1.39 22.67 2.65
CA PHE A 155 2.47 22.30 1.74
C PHE A 155 2.79 20.81 1.80
N ARG A 156 2.83 20.22 3.01
CA ARG A 156 2.98 18.77 3.23
C ARG A 156 1.95 17.98 2.40
N ARG A 157 0.67 18.37 2.52
CA ARG A 157 -0.43 17.74 1.79
C ARG A 157 -0.30 17.89 0.27
N ARG A 158 0.11 19.06 -0.21
CA ARG A 158 0.33 19.31 -1.63
C ARG A 158 1.46 18.44 -2.19
N LEU A 159 2.57 18.28 -1.46
CA LEU A 159 3.66 17.38 -1.86
C LEU A 159 3.18 15.93 -1.97
N ASN A 160 2.46 15.42 -0.96
CA ASN A 160 1.92 14.06 -1.00
C ASN A 160 0.99 13.84 -2.20
N TYR A 161 0.07 14.78 -2.43
CA TYR A 161 -0.85 14.70 -3.57
C TYR A 161 -0.13 14.85 -4.91
N ALA A 162 0.93 15.66 -5.00
CA ALA A 162 1.75 15.72 -6.21
C ALA A 162 2.36 14.35 -6.52
N GLY A 163 2.92 13.65 -5.52
CA GLY A 163 3.44 12.30 -5.68
C GLY A 163 2.39 11.30 -6.15
N LEU A 164 1.23 11.26 -5.47
CA LEU A 164 0.12 10.39 -5.84
C LEU A 164 -0.43 10.69 -7.23
N ILE A 165 -0.62 11.97 -7.59
CA ILE A 165 -1.09 12.37 -8.91
C ILE A 165 -0.08 11.95 -9.99
N LEU A 166 1.21 12.25 -9.81
CA LEU A 166 2.25 11.87 -10.77
C LEU A 166 2.29 10.35 -10.97
N SER A 167 2.26 9.58 -9.88
CA SER A 167 2.26 8.12 -9.93
C SER A 167 1.00 7.56 -10.61
N THR A 168 -0.17 8.16 -10.39
CA THR A 168 -1.42 7.74 -11.02
C THR A 168 -1.44 8.10 -12.50
N CYS A 169 -1.03 9.32 -12.86
CA CYS A 169 -0.90 9.74 -14.25
C CYS A 169 0.07 8.84 -15.03
N TYR A 170 1.18 8.43 -14.39
CA TYR A 170 2.12 7.48 -14.97
C TYR A 170 1.42 6.15 -15.29
N LEU A 171 0.72 5.53 -14.32
CA LEU A 171 0.00 4.27 -14.52
C LEU A 171 -1.06 4.33 -15.62
N THR A 172 -1.74 5.47 -15.78
CA THR A 172 -2.75 5.65 -16.84
C THR A 172 -2.16 5.99 -18.20
N GLY A 173 -0.90 6.46 -18.24
CA GLY A 173 -0.19 6.86 -19.45
C GLY A 173 0.65 5.75 -20.07
N THR A 174 0.83 4.63 -19.36
CA THR A 174 1.49 3.38 -19.79
C THR A 174 0.46 2.36 -20.24
#